data_AF-A0A0M5JQH1-F1
#
_entry.id   AF-A0A0M5JQH1-F1
#
_cell.length_a   1.000
_cell.length_b   1.000
_cell.length_c   1.000
_cell.angle_alpha   90.00
_cell.angle_beta   90.00
_cell.angle_gamma   90.00
#
_symmetry.space_group_name_H-M   'P 1'
#
loop_
_entity.id
_entity.type
_entity.pdbx_description
1 polymer ?
#
loop_
_entity_poly.entity_id
_entity_poly.type
_entity_poly.pdbx_seq_one_letter_code
_entity_poly.pdbx_strand_id
1 'polypeptide(L)'
;MSIEGFVTILLECIALWLAFQWTYALAVLLLGSTMVDYYDWGTWENPENALQKIITFIMAFFVGAGPYVYKLFRFKKKYNWLTWRLAFLGVLIGGGIAAALAYFAIEAVLNFLFL
;
A
#
# COMPACT_ATOMS: atom_id res chain seq x y z
N MET A 1 -13.10 -26.23 -7.96
CA MET A 1 -11.72 -25.70 -7.87
C MET A 1 -10.96 -26.60 -6.92
N SER A 2 -9.76 -27.06 -7.27
CA SER A 2 -8.91 -27.82 -6.33
C SER A 2 -8.41 -26.90 -5.21
N ILE A 3 -8.06 -27.48 -4.07
CA ILE A 3 -7.47 -26.72 -2.94
C ILE A 3 -6.18 -26.03 -3.40
N GLU A 4 -5.33 -26.74 -4.15
CA GLU A 4 -4.10 -26.18 -4.73
C GLU A 4 -4.40 -24.97 -5.63
N GLY A 5 -5.40 -25.09 -6.51
CA GLY A 5 -5.81 -24.00 -7.40
C GLY A 5 -6.34 -22.78 -6.65
N PHE A 6 -7.04 -22.98 -5.54
CA PHE A 6 -7.48 -21.90 -4.67
C PHE A 6 -6.30 -21.19 -3.99
N VAL A 7 -5.34 -21.95 -3.45
CA VAL A 7 -4.14 -21.40 -2.81
C VAL A 7 -3.32 -20.56 -3.79
N THR A 8 -3.11 -21.05 -5.02
CA THR A 8 -2.39 -20.31 -6.06
C THR A 8 -3.05 -18.98 -6.38
N ILE A 9 -4.37 -18.97 -6.62
CA ILE A 9 -5.12 -17.74 -6.94
C ILE A 9 -5.04 -16.75 -5.76
N LEU A 10 -5.16 -17.23 -4.53
CA LEU A 10 -5.07 -16.38 -3.35
C LEU A 10 -3.69 -15.72 -3.23
N LEU A 11 -2.61 -16.47 -3.45
CA LEU A 11 -1.25 -15.93 -3.45
C LEU A 11 -1.04 -14.90 -4.57
N GLU A 12 -1.53 -15.16 -5.77
CA GLU A 12 -1.49 -14.20 -6.88
C GLU A 12 -2.23 -12.90 -6.53
N CYS A 13 -3.41 -12.98 -5.90
CA CYS A 13 -4.14 -11.81 -5.43
C CYS A 13 -3.36 -11.00 -4.38
N ILE A 14 -2.69 -11.67 -3.45
CA ILE A 14 -1.87 -11.01 -2.42
C ILE A 14 -0.64 -10.35 -3.04
N ALA A 15 0.05 -11.04 -3.94
CA ALA A 15 1.20 -10.49 -4.66
C ALA A 15 0.81 -9.24 -5.47
N LEU A 16 -0.30 -9.32 -6.19
CA LEU A 16 -0.85 -8.20 -6.96
C LEU A 16 -1.21 -7.03 -6.04
N TRP A 17 -1.87 -7.30 -4.92
CA TRP A 17 -2.24 -6.29 -3.94
C TRP A 17 -1.02 -5.56 -3.34
N LEU A 18 0.01 -6.30 -2.95
CA LEU A 18 1.28 -5.73 -2.49
C LEU A 18 1.97 -4.90 -3.58
N ALA A 19 1.95 -5.39 -4.83
CA ALA A 19 2.50 -4.66 -5.97
C ALA A 19 1.75 -3.35 -6.25
N PHE A 20 0.42 -3.32 -6.12
CA PHE A 20 -0.38 -2.11 -6.25
C PHE A 20 -0.01 -1.06 -5.21
N GLN A 21 0.06 -1.45 -3.93
CA GLN A 21 0.47 -0.56 -2.83
C GLN A 21 1.86 0.03 -3.08
N TRP A 22 2.82 -0.83 -3.46
CA TRP A 22 4.19 -0.41 -3.71
C TRP A 22 4.32 0.50 -4.94
N THR A 23 3.63 0.16 -6.03
CA THR A 23 3.63 0.96 -7.27
C THR A 23 3.00 2.33 -7.04
N TYR A 24 1.92 2.41 -6.27
CA TYR A 24 1.33 3.69 -5.92
C TYR A 24 2.24 4.52 -5.01
N ALA A 25 2.91 3.88 -4.04
CA ALA A 25 3.93 4.55 -3.23
C ALA A 25 5.09 5.09 -4.07
N LEU A 26 5.50 4.38 -5.13
CA LEU A 26 6.48 4.87 -6.09
C LEU A 26 5.96 6.09 -6.86
N ALA A 27 4.70 6.07 -7.30
CA ALA A 27 4.08 7.24 -7.92
C ALA A 27 4.05 8.44 -6.97
N VAL A 28 3.76 8.24 -5.68
CA VAL A 28 3.84 9.28 -4.64
C VAL A 28 5.27 9.81 -4.47
N LEU A 29 6.30 8.96 -4.51
CA LEU A 29 7.69 9.42 -4.46
C LEU A 29 8.02 10.37 -5.63
N LEU A 30 7.58 10.02 -6.84
CA LEU A 30 7.88 10.76 -8.06
C LEU A 30 7.08 12.07 -8.17
N LEU A 31 5.76 11.97 -7.98
CA LEU A 31 4.81 13.04 -8.24
C LEU A 31 4.43 13.83 -6.96
N GLY A 32 4.75 13.30 -5.78
CA GLY A 32 4.55 13.99 -4.51
C GLY A 32 3.09 14.31 -4.24
N SER A 33 2.79 15.60 -4.06
CA SER A 33 1.46 16.05 -3.65
C SER A 33 0.38 15.70 -4.65
N THR A 34 0.65 15.68 -5.96
CA THR A 34 -0.38 15.34 -6.96
C THR A 34 -1.06 14.00 -6.69
N MET A 35 -0.29 12.98 -6.32
CA MET A 35 -0.86 11.67 -6.00
C MET A 35 -1.58 11.66 -4.65
N VAL A 36 -1.08 12.42 -3.68
CA VAL A 36 -1.72 12.53 -2.36
C VAL A 36 -3.01 13.34 -2.42
N ASP A 37 -3.05 14.40 -3.22
CA ASP A 37 -4.24 15.23 -3.44
C ASP A 37 -5.32 14.41 -4.16
N TYR A 38 -4.94 13.54 -5.11
CA TYR A 38 -5.86 12.59 -5.73
C TYR A 38 -6.41 11.57 -4.72
N TYR A 39 -5.54 11.03 -3.86
CA TYR A 39 -5.97 10.13 -2.78
C TYR A 39 -6.94 10.82 -1.81
N ASP A 40 -6.66 12.07 -1.44
CA ASP A 40 -7.48 12.87 -0.53
C ASP A 40 -8.81 13.28 -1.17
N TRP A 41 -8.83 13.52 -2.48
CA TRP A 41 -10.08 13.74 -3.22
C TRP A 41 -10.98 12.50 -3.23
N GLY A 42 -10.39 11.30 -3.30
CA GLY A 42 -11.10 10.03 -3.31
C GLY A 42 -11.43 9.46 -1.92
N THR A 43 -11.02 10.11 -0.83
CA THR A 43 -11.22 9.63 0.54
C THR A 43 -11.91 10.67 1.42
N TRP A 44 -12.67 10.21 2.42
CA TRP A 44 -13.30 11.09 3.40
C TRP A 44 -12.64 10.89 4.76
N GLU A 45 -12.24 11.99 5.40
CA GLU A 45 -11.68 11.96 6.76
C GLU A 45 -12.74 11.53 7.79
N ASN A 46 -13.99 11.99 7.60
CA ASN A 46 -15.13 11.62 8.43
C ASN A 46 -16.27 11.09 7.54
N PRO A 47 -16.25 9.80 7.13
CA PRO A 47 -17.26 9.24 6.26
C PRO A 47 -18.60 9.05 7.01
N GLU A 48 -19.63 9.76 6.56
CA GLU A 48 -20.94 9.83 7.22
C GLU A 48 -21.81 8.60 6.94
N ASN A 49 -21.68 8.01 5.75
CA ASN A 49 -22.53 6.91 5.30
C ASN A 49 -21.73 5.67 4.85
N ALA A 50 -22.42 4.55 4.66
CA ALA A 50 -21.81 3.27 4.32
C ALA A 50 -21.03 3.32 3.00
N LEU A 51 -21.53 4.04 1.99
CA LEU A 51 -20.86 4.17 0.69
C LEU A 51 -19.50 4.88 0.84
N GLN A 52 -19.46 6.01 1.54
CA GLN A 52 -18.20 6.73 1.81
C GLN A 52 -17.21 5.88 2.60
N LYS A 53 -17.69 5.10 3.58
CA LYS A 53 -16.84 4.16 4.34
C LYS A 53 -16.23 3.09 3.45
N ILE A 54 -17.03 2.51 2.54
CA ILE A 54 -16.58 1.48 1.60
C ILE A 54 -15.55 2.05 0.63
N ILE A 55 -15.81 3.21 0.02
CA ILE A 55 -14.88 3.82 -0.93
C ILE A 55 -13.58 4.22 -0.23
N THR A 56 -13.67 4.82 0.97
CA THR A 56 -12.48 5.17 1.77
C THR A 56 -11.67 3.94 2.13
N PHE A 57 -12.34 2.84 2.52
CA PHE A 57 -11.68 1.57 2.77
C PHE A 57 -10.99 1.04 1.53
N ILE A 58 -11.67 0.99 0.37
CA ILE A 58 -11.08 0.51 -0.90
C ILE A 58 -9.84 1.33 -1.25
N MET A 59 -9.93 2.66 -1.20
CA MET A 59 -8.80 3.55 -1.48
C MET A 59 -7.64 3.32 -0.52
N ALA A 60 -7.90 3.29 0.79
CA ALA A 60 -6.87 3.02 1.79
C ALA A 60 -6.25 1.62 1.61
N PHE A 61 -7.09 0.62 1.32
CA PHE A 61 -6.71 -0.77 1.16
C PHE A 61 -5.84 -1.01 -0.06
N PHE A 62 -6.07 -0.34 -1.19
CA PHE A 62 -5.25 -0.54 -2.40
C PHE A 62 -4.06 0.42 -2.51
N VAL A 63 -4.20 1.66 -2.03
CA VAL A 63 -3.23 2.74 -2.35
C VAL A 63 -2.89 3.64 -1.15
N GLY A 64 -3.31 3.29 0.06
CA GLY A 64 -3.15 4.15 1.24
C GLY A 64 -1.73 4.26 1.81
N ALA A 65 -0.85 3.27 1.58
CA ALA A 65 0.47 3.25 2.23
C ALA A 65 1.36 4.44 1.81
N GLY A 66 1.40 4.74 0.51
CA GLY A 66 2.19 5.85 -0.04
C GLY A 66 1.77 7.22 0.52
N PRO A 67 0.51 7.63 0.37
CA PRO A 67 -0.03 8.87 0.93
C PRO A 67 0.19 9.01 2.44
N TYR A 68 0.01 7.91 3.19
CA TYR A 68 0.26 7.89 4.63
C TYR A 68 1.71 8.27 4.97
N VAL A 69 2.68 7.59 4.35
CA VAL A 69 4.11 7.86 4.57
C VAL A 69 4.48 9.27 4.12
N TYR A 70 3.88 9.75 3.02
CA TYR A 70 4.15 11.09 2.50
C TYR A 70 3.70 12.16 3.49
N LYS A 71 2.48 12.03 4.02
CA LYS A 71 1.94 12.92 5.05
C LYS A 71 2.81 12.87 6.31
N LEU A 72 3.29 11.70 6.73
CA LEU A 72 4.18 11.57 7.89
C LEU A 72 5.47 12.41 7.76
N PHE A 73 6.07 12.45 6.57
CA PHE A 73 7.29 13.22 6.33
C PHE A 73 7.06 14.69 6.01
N ARG A 74 6.05 15.02 5.20
CA ARG A 74 5.80 16.40 4.75
C ARG A 74 5.08 17.23 5.80
N PHE A 75 4.09 16.66 6.50
CA PHE A 75 3.22 17.42 7.40
C PHE A 75 3.94 17.88 8.67
N LYS A 76 4.98 17.15 9.09
CA LYS A 76 5.85 17.59 10.20
C LYS A 76 6.87 18.66 9.82
N LYS A 77 6.86 19.17 8.56
CA LYS A 77 7.87 20.08 7.97
C LYS A 77 9.32 19.68 8.28
N LYS A 78 9.57 18.39 8.52
CA LYS A 78 10.86 17.92 9.05
C LYS A 78 11.96 17.95 7.99
N TYR A 79 11.57 17.96 6.71
CA TYR A 79 12.47 17.73 5.60
C TYR A 79 12.21 18.70 4.44
N ASN A 80 13.28 19.16 3.80
CA ASN A 80 13.19 19.88 2.53
C ASN A 80 12.78 18.91 1.40
N TRP A 81 12.55 19.44 0.19
CA TRP A 81 12.03 18.68 -0.95
C TRP A 81 12.89 17.45 -1.32
N LEU A 82 14.22 17.54 -1.23
CA LEU A 82 15.09 16.42 -1.55
C LEU A 82 15.15 15.40 -0.41
N THR A 83 15.25 15.88 0.84
CA THR A 83 15.41 15.01 2.00
C THR A 83 14.18 14.14 2.25
N TRP A 84 12.95 14.63 2.04
CA TRP A 84 11.77 13.77 2.21
C TRP A 84 11.74 12.67 1.15
N ARG A 85 12.18 12.95 -0.09
CA ARG A 85 12.24 11.94 -1.16
C ARG A 85 13.25 10.86 -0.85
N LEU A 86 14.43 11.22 -0.34
CA LEU A 86 15.43 10.23 0.07
C LEU A 86 14.95 9.39 1.26
N ALA A 87 14.32 10.02 2.26
CA ALA A 87 13.73 9.31 3.38
C ALA A 87 12.60 8.37 2.93
N PHE A 88 11.72 8.85 2.04
CA PHE A 88 10.63 8.07 1.46
C PHE A 88 11.15 6.92 0.60
N LEU A 89 12.21 7.13 -0.18
CA LEU A 89 12.88 6.07 -0.94
C LEU A 89 13.40 4.97 0.00
N GLY A 90 14.00 5.36 1.13
CA GLY A 90 14.39 4.39 2.17
C GLY A 90 13.19 3.59 2.71
N VAL A 91 12.06 4.25 2.96
CA VAL A 91 10.81 3.56 3.37
C VAL A 91 10.28 2.66 2.25
N LEU A 92 10.39 3.05 0.99
CA LEU A 92 9.90 2.29 -0.15
C LEU A 92 10.74 1.02 -0.38
N ILE A 93 12.06 1.11 -0.21
CA ILE A 93 12.96 -0.05 -0.24
C ILE A 93 12.67 -0.97 0.95
N GLY A 94 12.66 -0.43 2.18
CA GLY A 94 12.38 -1.21 3.38
C GLY A 94 10.98 -1.83 3.38
N GLY A 95 9.98 -1.11 2.90
CA GLY A 95 8.61 -1.56 2.74
C GLY A 95 8.47 -2.63 1.66
N GLY A 96 9.22 -2.53 0.56
CA GLY A 96 9.28 -3.59 -0.45
C GLY A 96 9.87 -4.90 0.09
N ILE A 97 10.96 -4.81 0.86
CA ILE A 97 11.54 -5.97 1.55
C ILE A 97 10.54 -6.56 2.55
N ALA A 98 9.91 -5.71 3.37
CA ALA A 98 8.91 -6.16 4.34
C ALA A 98 7.69 -6.83 3.67
N ALA A 99 7.22 -6.28 2.54
CA ALA A 99 6.16 -6.86 1.74
C ALA A 99 6.53 -8.24 1.18
N ALA A 100 7.76 -8.38 0.65
CA ALA A 100 8.25 -9.67 0.16
C ALA A 100 8.34 -10.72 1.28
N LEU A 101 8.85 -10.33 2.46
CA LEU A 101 8.90 -11.21 3.62
C LEU A 101 7.49 -11.61 4.09
N ALA A 102 6.54 -10.67 4.11
CA ALA A 102 5.15 -10.96 4.45
C ALA A 102 4.52 -11.93 3.44
N TYR A 103 4.77 -11.75 2.15
CA TYR A 103 4.32 -12.67 1.11
C TYR A 103 4.86 -14.08 1.33
N PHE A 104 6.18 -14.25 1.51
CA PHE A 104 6.78 -15.57 1.75
C PHE A 104 6.27 -16.22 3.04
N ALA A 105 6.02 -15.44 4.08
CA ALA A 105 5.42 -15.96 5.31
C ALA A 105 3.99 -16.47 5.07
N ILE A 106 3.18 -15.74 4.31
CA ILE A 106 1.81 -16.16 3.96
C ILE A 106 1.84 -17.41 3.07
N GLU A 107 2.72 -17.44 2.07
CA GLU A 107 2.94 -18.60 1.20
C GLU A 107 3.31 -19.85 2.00
N ALA A 108 4.28 -19.74 2.91
CA ALA A 108 4.68 -20.86 3.76
C ALA A 108 3.51 -21.38 4.62
N VAL A 109 2.71 -20.47 5.20
CA VAL A 109 1.56 -20.85 6.03
C VAL A 109 0.45 -21.50 5.19
N LEU A 110 0.12 -20.94 4.03
CA LEU A 110 -0.91 -21.51 3.16
C LEU A 110 -0.52 -22.88 2.63
N ASN A 111 0.74 -23.03 2.20
CA ASN A 111 1.25 -24.33 1.76
C ASN A 111 1.22 -25.34 2.91
N PHE A 112 1.67 -24.98 4.12
CA PHE A 112 1.62 -25.87 5.28
C PHE A 112 0.21 -26.33 5.67
N LEU A 113 -0.81 -25.48 5.49
CA LEU A 113 -2.18 -25.77 5.89
C LEU A 113 -2.98 -26.57 4.85
N PHE A 114 -2.64 -26.43 3.57
CA PHE A 114 -3.51 -26.85 2.46
C PHE A 114 -2.85 -27.78 1.44
N LEU A 115 -1.53 -27.97 1.50
CA LEU A 115 -0.73 -28.83 0.61
C LEU A 115 0.11 -29.81 1.44
#